data_AF-A0A2R6J2B6-F1
#
_entry.id   AF-A0A2R6J2B6-F1
#
_cell.length_a   1.000
_cell.length_b   1.000
_cell.length_c   1.000
_cell.angle_alpha   90.00
_cell.angle_beta   90.00
_cell.angle_gamma   90.00
#
_symmetry.space_group_name_H-M   'P 1'
#
loop_
_entity.id
_entity.type
_entity.pdbx_description
1 polymer ?
#
loop_
_entity_poly.entity_id
_entity_poly.type
_entity_poly.pdbx_seq_one_letter_code
_entity_poly.pdbx_strand_id
1 'polypeptide(L)'
;MFASSLLLDGRSTRHLIDATPDVRFQIRGDALDGVFLTREHLGHLPGLLYFGPEALAATGLTVHCTPRLGEFIATNDPFARLSEEGHIVLDPVRPGSTVDIGGVDGTFWGPGELDRYGDVPHPAISHSMDVLDPTRTEIYFTHLNHTNPVLQPGSEERRRVEERGFHVADRADSFGLG
;
A
#
# COMPACT_ATOMS: atom_id res chain seq x y z
N MET A 1 -22.37 6.16 6.86
CA MET A 1 -20.91 6.40 6.94
C MET A 1 -20.30 5.57 5.82
N PHE A 2 -19.65 6.19 4.84
CA PHE A 2 -19.04 5.47 3.72
C PHE A 2 -17.62 5.08 4.14
N ALA A 3 -17.34 3.78 4.20
CA ALA A 3 -15.98 3.31 4.37
C ALA A 3 -15.25 3.40 3.02
N SER A 4 -14.05 3.97 3.02
CA SER A 4 -13.19 4.00 1.86
C SER A 4 -12.16 2.88 1.97
N SER A 5 -11.94 2.16 0.88
CA SER A 5 -10.87 1.17 0.76
C SER A 5 -10.15 1.35 -0.56
N LEU A 6 -8.89 0.93 -0.62
CA LEU A 6 -8.10 0.95 -1.85
C LEU A 6 -7.40 -0.39 -2.04
N LEU A 7 -7.57 -1.00 -3.20
CA LEU A 7 -6.79 -2.17 -3.61
C LEU A 7 -5.58 -1.69 -4.40
N LEU A 8 -4.38 -2.11 -3.99
CA LEU A 8 -3.11 -1.91 -4.67
C LEU A 8 -2.74 -3.24 -5.33
N ASP A 9 -2.94 -3.35 -6.64
CA ASP A 9 -2.73 -4.58 -7.40
C ASP A 9 -1.51 -4.42 -8.32
N GLY A 10 -0.38 -5.00 -7.91
CA GLY A 10 0.87 -5.02 -8.67
C GLY A 10 1.09 -6.39 -9.33
N ARG A 11 2.04 -6.48 -10.28
CA ARG A 11 2.32 -7.72 -11.04
C ARG A 11 2.61 -8.97 -10.21
N SER A 12 3.04 -8.81 -8.96
CA SER A 12 3.41 -9.93 -8.09
C SER A 12 2.95 -9.74 -6.65
N THR A 13 2.29 -8.63 -6.34
CA THR A 13 1.88 -8.31 -4.97
C THR A 13 0.56 -7.56 -4.97
N ARG A 14 -0.34 -7.93 -4.07
CA ARG A 14 -1.67 -7.35 -3.94
C ARG A 14 -1.94 -6.97 -2.49
N HIS A 15 -2.17 -5.68 -2.26
CA HIS A 15 -2.40 -5.14 -0.93
C HIS A 15 -3.75 -4.44 -0.84
N LEU A 16 -4.43 -4.53 0.29
CA LEU A 16 -5.68 -3.82 0.55
C LEU A 16 -5.49 -2.77 1.64
N ILE A 17 -5.93 -1.54 1.41
CA ILE A 17 -6.09 -0.53 2.45
C ILE A 17 -7.53 -0.60 2.95
N ASP A 18 -7.65 -0.88 4.25
CA ASP A 18 -8.87 -1.08 5.03
C ASP A 18 -9.73 -2.27 4.57
N ALA A 19 -9.78 -3.30 5.43
CA ALA A 19 -10.67 -4.45 5.27
C ALA A 19 -12.06 -4.09 5.78
N THR A 20 -12.88 -3.51 4.91
CA THR A 20 -14.24 -3.08 5.24
C THR A 20 -15.18 -4.30 5.32
N PRO A 21 -16.41 -4.16 5.87
CA PRO A 21 -17.40 -5.25 5.83
C PRO A 21 -17.70 -5.80 4.42
N ASP A 22 -17.41 -5.01 3.38
CA ASP A 22 -17.63 -5.35 1.98
C ASP A 22 -16.39 -5.99 1.31
N VAL A 23 -15.40 -6.46 2.08
CA VAL A 23 -14.12 -7.02 1.57
C VAL A 23 -14.27 -8.05 0.47
N ARG A 24 -15.33 -8.85 0.51
CA ARG A 24 -15.67 -9.84 -0.53
C ARG A 24 -15.78 -9.21 -1.92
N PHE A 25 -16.30 -8.00 -2.00
CA PHE A 25 -16.44 -7.24 -3.23
C PHE A 25 -15.19 -6.43 -3.57
N GLN A 26 -14.36 -6.10 -2.56
CA GLN A 26 -13.10 -5.39 -2.72
C GLN A 26 -12.04 -6.26 -3.40
N ILE A 27 -11.92 -7.53 -2.98
CA ILE A 27 -10.84 -8.43 -3.43
C ILE A 27 -11.32 -9.51 -4.39
N ARG A 28 -12.63 -9.67 -4.57
CA ARG A 28 -13.26 -10.64 -5.49
C ARG A 28 -12.79 -12.10 -5.30
N GLY A 29 -12.27 -12.42 -4.13
CA GLY A 29 -11.80 -13.76 -3.77
C GLY A 29 -10.33 -14.03 -4.08
N ASP A 30 -9.59 -13.09 -4.68
CA ASP A 30 -8.16 -13.31 -4.90
C ASP A 30 -7.35 -13.10 -3.62
N ALA A 31 -6.23 -13.81 -3.53
CA ALA A 31 -5.31 -13.70 -2.41
C ALA A 31 -4.71 -12.30 -2.30
N LEU A 32 -4.33 -11.93 -1.07
CA LEU A 32 -3.60 -10.70 -0.76
C LEU A 32 -2.25 -11.07 -0.13
N ASP A 33 -1.25 -10.26 -0.41
CA ASP A 33 0.06 -10.29 0.25
C ASP A 33 0.02 -9.51 1.57
N GLY A 34 -0.83 -8.48 1.64
CA GLY A 34 -1.03 -7.74 2.88
C GLY A 34 -2.25 -6.84 2.95
N VAL A 35 -2.56 -6.38 4.16
CA VAL A 35 -3.62 -5.42 4.46
C VAL A 35 -3.05 -4.28 5.29
N PHE A 36 -3.30 -3.05 4.89
CA PHE A 36 -3.06 -1.85 5.68
C PHE A 36 -4.34 -1.45 6.40
N LEU A 37 -4.30 -1.35 7.72
CA LEU A 37 -5.42 -0.85 8.50
C LEU A 37 -5.15 0.55 9.03
N THR A 38 -6.03 1.48 8.68
CA THR A 38 -5.88 2.88 9.09
C THR A 38 -6.42 3.12 10.50
N ARG A 39 -7.47 2.38 10.93
CA ARG A 39 -8.13 2.54 12.23
C ARG A 39 -9.09 1.39 12.63
N GLU A 40 -9.56 1.43 13.87
CA GLU A 40 -10.32 0.38 14.57
C GLU A 40 -11.86 0.37 14.34
N HIS A 41 -12.41 1.33 13.61
CA HIS A 41 -13.88 1.44 13.48
C HIS A 41 -14.49 0.41 12.53
N LEU A 42 -15.82 0.21 12.64
CA LEU A 42 -16.61 -0.71 11.80
C LEU A 42 -16.42 -0.51 10.30
N GLY A 43 -16.00 0.67 9.87
CA GLY A 43 -15.71 0.93 8.46
C GLY A 43 -14.47 0.22 7.93
N HIS A 44 -13.47 -0.11 8.75
CA HIS A 44 -12.10 -0.35 8.26
C HIS A 44 -11.50 -1.71 8.67
N LEU A 45 -12.03 -2.30 9.74
CA LEU A 45 -11.48 -3.48 10.39
C LEU A 45 -12.31 -4.77 10.19
N PRO A 46 -13.66 -4.76 10.26
CA PRO A 46 -14.43 -6.01 10.37
C PRO A 46 -14.27 -6.99 9.21
N GLY A 47 -13.85 -6.52 8.03
CA GLY A 47 -13.53 -7.38 6.90
C GLY A 47 -12.39 -8.35 7.17
N LEU A 48 -11.54 -8.11 8.18
CA LEU A 48 -10.46 -9.04 8.52
C LEU A 48 -10.95 -10.46 8.80
N LEU A 49 -12.15 -10.58 9.36
CA LEU A 49 -12.77 -11.87 9.67
C LEU A 49 -13.01 -12.72 8.42
N TYR A 50 -13.08 -12.10 7.23
CA TYR A 50 -13.19 -12.82 5.97
C TYR A 50 -11.93 -13.63 5.61
N PHE A 51 -10.78 -13.32 6.22
CA PHE A 51 -9.55 -14.08 6.03
C PHE A 51 -9.45 -15.30 6.95
N GLY A 52 -10.42 -15.51 7.85
CA GLY A 52 -10.51 -16.67 8.73
C GLY A 52 -10.91 -17.98 8.03
N PRO A 53 -10.91 -19.09 8.78
CA PRO A 53 -11.06 -20.44 8.24
C PRO A 53 -12.46 -20.72 7.67
N GLU A 54 -13.49 -19.99 8.10
CA GLU A 54 -14.86 -20.11 7.58
C GLU A 54 -15.09 -19.40 6.23
N ALA A 55 -14.07 -18.72 5.71
CA ALA A 55 -14.14 -17.95 4.49
C ALA A 55 -12.92 -18.20 3.58
N LEU A 56 -11.95 -17.27 3.50
CA LEU A 56 -10.79 -17.44 2.61
C LEU A 56 -9.72 -18.39 3.15
N ALA A 57 -9.73 -18.68 4.45
CA ALA A 57 -8.71 -19.50 5.10
C ALA A 57 -7.29 -19.05 4.72
N ALA A 58 -7.04 -17.74 4.83
CA ALA A 58 -5.73 -17.17 4.52
C ALA A 58 -4.67 -17.78 5.44
N THR A 59 -3.42 -17.81 4.97
CA THR A 59 -2.29 -18.29 5.78
C THR A 59 -1.24 -17.21 5.80
N GLY A 60 -0.94 -16.68 6.98
CA GLY A 60 0.13 -15.70 7.17
C GLY A 60 -0.09 -14.35 6.49
N LEU A 61 -1.34 -13.90 6.28
CA LEU A 61 -1.62 -12.60 5.68
C LEU A 61 -1.04 -11.46 6.54
N THR A 62 -0.14 -10.66 5.97
CA THR A 62 0.48 -9.56 6.72
C THR A 62 -0.52 -8.42 6.94
N VAL A 63 -0.64 -7.94 8.17
CA VAL A 63 -1.54 -6.84 8.54
C VAL A 63 -0.74 -5.69 9.13
N HIS A 64 -0.47 -4.70 8.30
CA HIS A 64 0.21 -3.46 8.68
C HIS A 64 -0.76 -2.53 9.40
N CYS A 65 -0.44 -2.18 10.64
CA CYS A 65 -1.32 -1.35 11.46
C CYS A 65 -0.51 -0.55 12.48
N THR A 66 -1.12 0.47 13.11
CA THR A 66 -0.46 1.15 14.24
C THR A 66 -0.29 0.19 15.43
N PRO A 67 0.71 0.37 16.31
CA PRO A 67 0.89 -0.52 17.47
C PRO A 67 -0.34 -0.66 18.34
N ARG A 68 -1.09 0.44 18.53
CA ARG A 68 -2.34 0.44 19.30
C ARG A 68 -3.43 -0.41 18.62
N LEU A 69 -3.52 -0.36 17.29
CA LEU A 69 -4.49 -1.17 16.54
C LEU A 69 -4.08 -2.64 16.51
N GLY A 70 -2.78 -2.93 16.39
CA GLY A 70 -2.26 -4.29 16.50
C GLY A 70 -2.56 -4.90 17.86
N GLU A 71 -2.32 -4.17 18.95
CA GLU A 71 -2.70 -4.60 20.30
C GLU A 71 -4.21 -4.84 20.42
N PHE A 72 -5.04 -3.94 19.90
CA PHE A 72 -6.47 -4.13 19.87
C PHE A 72 -6.85 -5.44 19.14
N ILE A 73 -6.29 -5.71 17.97
CA ILE A 73 -6.58 -6.94 17.23
C ILE A 73 -6.13 -8.17 18.03
N ALA A 74 -4.93 -8.14 18.61
CA ALA A 74 -4.36 -9.26 19.35
C ALA A 74 -5.10 -9.59 20.65
N THR A 75 -5.86 -8.65 21.23
CA THR A 75 -6.57 -8.86 22.51
C THR A 75 -8.09 -8.90 22.40
N ASN A 76 -8.66 -8.75 21.20
CA ASN A 76 -10.11 -8.69 21.01
C ASN A 76 -10.58 -9.79 20.06
N ASP A 77 -11.37 -10.71 20.59
CA ASP A 77 -12.10 -11.68 19.79
C ASP A 77 -13.17 -11.00 18.92
N PRO A 78 -13.46 -11.55 17.73
CA PRO A 78 -12.87 -12.76 17.14
C PRO A 78 -11.56 -12.51 16.37
N PHE A 79 -11.02 -11.29 16.35
CA PHE A 79 -9.82 -10.97 15.57
C PHE A 79 -8.56 -11.60 16.15
N ALA A 80 -8.45 -11.71 17.47
CA ALA A 80 -7.30 -12.32 18.15
C ALA A 80 -7.04 -13.74 17.63
N ARG A 81 -8.09 -14.54 17.47
CA ARG A 81 -8.01 -15.90 16.92
C ARG A 81 -7.37 -15.98 15.54
N LEU A 82 -7.60 -14.99 14.66
CA LEU A 82 -6.97 -14.98 13.35
C LEU A 82 -5.44 -14.94 13.46
N SER A 83 -4.92 -14.19 14.44
CA SER A 83 -3.49 -14.08 14.66
C SER A 83 -2.95 -15.31 15.39
N GLU A 84 -3.67 -15.83 16.39
CA GLU A 84 -3.27 -17.01 17.16
C GLU A 84 -3.21 -18.27 16.30
N GLU A 85 -4.12 -18.39 15.34
CA GLU A 85 -4.21 -19.52 14.41
C GLU A 85 -3.34 -19.33 13.15
N GLY A 86 -2.61 -18.21 13.06
CA GLY A 86 -1.68 -17.93 11.96
C GLY A 86 -2.34 -17.59 10.63
N HIS A 87 -3.62 -17.22 10.63
CA HIS A 87 -4.30 -16.71 9.44
C HIS A 87 -3.80 -15.32 9.05
N ILE A 88 -3.50 -14.48 10.06
CA ILE A 88 -2.87 -13.17 9.89
C ILE A 88 -1.57 -13.08 10.70
N VAL A 89 -0.66 -12.22 10.24
CA VAL A 89 0.53 -11.81 10.98
C VAL A 89 0.48 -10.30 11.16
N LEU A 90 0.42 -9.84 12.41
CA LEU A 90 0.41 -8.42 12.73
C LEU A 90 1.81 -7.82 12.52
N ASP A 91 1.87 -6.72 11.77
CA ASP A 91 3.06 -5.90 11.58
C ASP A 91 2.81 -4.48 12.12
N PRO A 92 3.19 -4.19 13.39
CA PRO A 92 3.03 -2.87 13.98
C PRO A 92 3.97 -1.81 13.37
N VAL A 93 3.40 -0.83 12.68
CA VAL A 93 4.11 0.25 12.00
C VAL A 93 3.94 1.57 12.76
N ARG A 94 5.06 2.22 13.11
CA ARG A 94 5.02 3.52 13.79
C ARG A 94 4.65 4.63 12.79
N PRO A 95 3.82 5.62 13.19
CA PRO A 95 3.56 6.79 12.36
C PRO A 95 4.87 7.46 11.91
N GLY A 96 4.93 7.80 10.62
CA GLY A 96 6.14 8.36 9.99
C GLY A 96 7.18 7.32 9.59
N SER A 97 6.92 6.03 9.77
CA SER A 97 7.76 4.95 9.21
C SER A 97 7.25 4.53 7.84
N THR A 98 8.16 4.10 6.97
CA THR A 98 7.85 3.53 5.66
C THR A 98 7.69 2.02 5.76
N VAL A 99 6.72 1.47 5.03
CA VAL A 99 6.57 0.03 4.82
C VAL A 99 6.88 -0.24 3.35
N ASP A 100 7.80 -1.16 3.09
CA ASP A 100 8.08 -1.61 1.72
C ASP A 100 7.03 -2.64 1.31
N ILE A 101 6.21 -2.28 0.33
CA ILE A 101 5.11 -3.10 -0.21
C ILE A 101 5.38 -3.56 -1.63
N GLY A 102 6.62 -3.41 -2.11
CA GLY A 102 6.94 -3.61 -3.53
C GLY A 102 6.53 -2.44 -4.43
N GLY A 103 6.29 -1.26 -3.87
CA GLY A 103 5.98 -0.01 -4.56
C GLY A 103 6.65 1.17 -3.85
N VAL A 104 7.08 2.17 -4.62
CA VAL A 104 8.15 3.08 -4.20
C VAL A 104 7.59 4.49 -4.05
N ASP A 105 7.84 5.10 -2.88
CA ASP A 105 7.43 6.48 -2.59
C ASP A 105 8.09 7.44 -3.60
N GLY A 106 7.24 8.22 -4.29
CA GLY A 106 7.63 9.16 -5.34
C GLY A 106 7.35 10.62 -4.99
N THR A 107 7.16 10.95 -3.71
CA THR A 107 6.67 12.27 -3.28
C THR A 107 7.34 13.46 -4.01
N PHE A 108 8.66 13.43 -4.23
CA PHE A 108 9.41 14.45 -4.96
C PHE A 108 10.31 13.87 -6.06
N TRP A 109 10.52 14.60 -7.15
CA TRP A 109 11.48 14.25 -8.21
C TRP A 109 12.93 14.32 -7.73
N GLY A 110 13.30 15.38 -7.01
CA GLY A 110 14.66 15.65 -6.56
C GLY A 110 14.79 16.90 -5.69
N PRO A 111 15.99 17.17 -5.13
CA PRO A 111 16.20 18.23 -4.14
C PRO A 111 15.90 19.67 -4.61
N GLY A 112 15.75 19.88 -5.91
CA GLY A 112 15.42 21.18 -6.51
C GLY A 112 13.93 21.46 -6.67
N GLU A 113 13.04 20.54 -6.27
CA GLU A 113 11.60 20.71 -6.45
C GLU A 113 10.97 21.71 -5.46
N LEU A 114 11.53 21.86 -4.26
CA LEU A 114 11.06 22.80 -3.23
C LEU A 114 12.24 23.49 -2.54
N ASP A 115 12.09 24.78 -2.25
CA ASP A 115 13.06 25.58 -1.48
C ASP A 115 13.31 25.02 -0.05
N ARG A 116 12.41 24.17 0.46
CA ARG A 116 12.46 23.57 1.81
C ARG A 116 12.58 22.05 1.80
N TYR A 117 13.12 21.45 0.73
CA TYR A 117 13.25 20.00 0.61
C TYR A 117 13.91 19.32 1.83
N GLY A 118 14.92 19.95 2.43
CA GLY A 118 15.63 19.41 3.60
C GLY A 118 14.80 19.27 4.90
N ASP A 119 13.63 19.90 4.98
CA ASP A 119 12.74 19.81 6.16
C ASP A 119 11.73 18.65 6.05
N VAL A 120 11.68 17.95 4.91
CA VAL A 120 10.69 16.89 4.64
C VAL A 120 11.42 15.59 4.31
N PRO A 121 11.48 14.60 5.22
CA PRO A 121 12.28 13.40 5.03
C PRO A 121 11.57 12.43 4.08
N HIS A 122 11.72 12.62 2.76
CA HIS A 122 11.28 11.67 1.73
C HIS A 122 12.36 11.40 0.68
N PRO A 123 12.51 10.13 0.24
CA PRO A 123 13.39 9.80 -0.87
C PRO A 123 12.87 10.42 -2.17
N ALA A 124 13.78 10.92 -3.00
CA ALA A 124 13.47 11.44 -4.32
C ALA A 124 13.23 10.31 -5.33
N ILE A 125 12.29 10.47 -6.29
CA ILE A 125 12.05 9.53 -7.41
C ILE A 125 13.37 9.23 -8.12
N SER A 126 14.17 10.25 -8.43
CA SER A 126 15.47 10.09 -9.08
C SER A 126 16.40 9.15 -8.30
N HIS A 127 16.47 9.31 -6.99
CA HIS A 127 17.27 8.45 -6.12
C HIS A 127 16.69 7.04 -6.01
N SER A 128 15.37 6.91 -5.88
CA SER A 128 14.71 5.62 -5.82
C SER A 128 14.93 4.81 -7.09
N MET A 129 14.80 5.43 -8.28
CA MET A 129 15.10 4.77 -9.56
C MET A 129 16.54 4.24 -9.61
N ASP A 130 17.52 4.99 -9.11
CA ASP A 130 18.92 4.56 -9.09
C ASP A 130 19.19 3.37 -8.16
N VAL A 131 18.42 3.24 -7.07
CA VAL A 131 18.54 2.13 -6.11
C VAL A 131 17.80 0.87 -6.59
N LEU A 132 16.76 1.03 -7.42
CA LEU A 132 15.81 -0.03 -7.77
C LEU A 132 15.99 -0.62 -9.17
N ASP A 133 16.90 -0.06 -9.95
CA ASP A 133 17.30 -0.54 -11.27
C ASP A 133 18.28 -1.73 -11.09
N PRO A 134 17.80 -2.98 -10.88
CA PRO A 134 17.34 -3.84 -11.97
C PRO A 134 16.25 -4.87 -11.55
N THR A 135 15.21 -4.47 -10.82
CA THR A 135 14.19 -5.45 -10.38
C THR A 135 13.30 -5.91 -11.54
N ARG A 136 12.82 -7.16 -11.50
CA ARG A 136 11.83 -7.70 -12.47
C ARG A 136 10.39 -7.26 -12.16
N THR A 137 10.23 -6.39 -11.18
CA THR A 137 8.94 -5.96 -10.63
C THR A 137 8.49 -4.68 -11.34
N GLU A 138 7.24 -4.61 -11.78
CA GLU A 138 6.67 -3.33 -12.22
C GLU A 138 6.44 -2.44 -11.01
N ILE A 139 7.03 -1.24 -11.04
CA ILE A 139 6.98 -0.28 -9.94
C ILE A 139 6.19 0.94 -10.39
N TYR A 140 5.17 1.30 -9.60
CA TYR A 140 4.33 2.48 -9.81
C TYR A 140 4.59 3.52 -8.72
N PHE A 141 5.03 4.71 -9.11
CA PHE A 141 5.14 5.86 -8.23
C PHE A 141 3.76 6.48 -7.97
N THR A 142 3.44 6.68 -6.70
CA THR A 142 2.17 7.28 -6.24
C THR A 142 2.45 8.40 -5.24
N HIS A 143 1.39 9.07 -4.77
CA HIS A 143 1.44 10.09 -3.71
C HIS A 143 2.39 11.27 -4.05
N LEU A 144 2.33 11.72 -5.30
CA LEU A 144 3.16 12.77 -5.85
C LEU A 144 2.74 14.16 -5.34
N ASN A 145 3.71 15.00 -5.01
CA ASN A 145 3.43 16.41 -4.77
C ASN A 145 2.88 17.08 -6.05
N HIS A 146 1.94 18.00 -5.92
CA HIS A 146 1.38 18.75 -7.05
C HIS A 146 2.40 19.52 -7.90
N THR A 147 3.59 19.82 -7.35
CA THR A 147 4.72 20.43 -8.06
C THR A 147 5.58 19.43 -8.81
N ASN A 148 5.36 18.13 -8.62
CA ASN A 148 6.25 17.10 -9.14
C ASN A 148 6.16 17.05 -10.67
N PRO A 149 7.28 17.27 -11.39
CA PRO A 149 7.28 17.36 -12.86
C PRO A 149 6.81 16.07 -13.53
N VAL A 150 6.85 14.92 -12.84
CA VAL A 150 6.34 13.65 -13.40
C VAL A 150 4.81 13.64 -13.55
N LEU A 151 4.10 14.56 -12.87
CA LEU A 151 2.65 14.76 -13.07
C LEU A 151 2.32 15.47 -14.39
N GLN A 152 3.30 16.12 -15.03
CA GLN A 152 3.08 16.82 -16.30
C GLN A 152 3.19 15.83 -17.46
N PRO A 153 2.11 15.62 -18.24
CA PRO A 153 2.16 14.74 -19.40
C PRO A 153 3.23 15.20 -20.40
N GLY A 154 4.19 14.32 -20.72
CA GLY A 154 5.24 14.59 -21.69
C GLY A 154 6.46 15.35 -21.16
N SER A 155 6.58 15.58 -19.85
CA SER A 155 7.81 16.10 -19.25
C SER A 155 9.00 15.16 -19.46
N GLU A 156 10.20 15.73 -19.43
CA GLU A 156 11.44 14.94 -19.57
C GLU A 156 11.56 13.95 -18.41
N GLU A 157 11.15 14.35 -17.21
CA GLU A 157 11.15 13.54 -16.00
C GLU A 157 10.20 12.35 -16.10
N ARG A 158 8.97 12.55 -16.59
CA ARG A 158 8.00 11.45 -16.79
C ARG A 158 8.52 10.45 -17.83
N ARG A 159 9.10 10.93 -18.93
CA ARG A 159 9.74 10.06 -19.93
C ARG A 159 10.89 9.25 -19.31
N ARG A 160 11.69 9.86 -18.44
CA ARG A 160 12.80 9.17 -17.77
C ARG A 160 12.34 8.05 -16.85
N VAL A 161 11.22 8.24 -16.16
CA VAL A 161 10.57 7.19 -15.34
C VAL A 161 10.14 6.02 -16.25
N GLU A 162 9.42 6.33 -17.32
CA GLU A 162 8.89 5.33 -18.27
C GLU A 162 9.99 4.56 -19.02
N GLU A 163 11.04 5.26 -19.49
CA GLU A 163 12.18 4.66 -20.21
C GLU A 163 12.98 3.68 -19.35
N ARG A 164 12.99 3.86 -18.02
CA ARG A 164 13.64 2.95 -17.08
C ARG A 164 12.72 1.82 -16.59
N GLY A 165 11.53 1.67 -17.17
CA GLY A 165 10.59 0.59 -16.85
C GLY A 165 9.77 0.81 -15.57
N PHE A 166 9.74 2.05 -15.06
CA PHE A 166 8.87 2.45 -13.96
C PHE A 166 7.60 3.13 -14.50
N HIS A 167 6.59 3.26 -13.64
CA HIS A 167 5.30 3.84 -14.00
C HIS A 167 4.91 4.95 -13.03
N VAL A 168 4.08 5.89 -13.49
CA VAL A 168 3.43 6.90 -12.64
C VAL A 168 1.96 6.57 -12.57
N ALA A 169 1.42 6.37 -11.36
CA ALA A 169 0.00 6.09 -11.18
C ALA A 169 -0.84 7.37 -11.33
N ASP A 170 -1.81 7.34 -12.24
CA ASP A 170 -2.78 8.39 -12.46
C ASP A 170 -4.04 8.19 -11.59
N ARG A 171 -4.78 9.28 -11.40
CA ARG A 171 -5.98 9.28 -10.55
C ARG A 171 -7.07 8.42 -11.21
N ALA A 172 -7.57 7.44 -10.47
CA ALA A 172 -8.56 6.45 -10.94
C ALA A 172 -8.02 5.43 -11.96
N ASP A 173 -6.69 5.24 -12.00
CA ASP A 173 -6.13 4.07 -12.67
C ASP A 173 -6.74 2.78 -12.13
N SER A 174 -7.11 1.91 -13.06
CA SER A 174 -7.57 0.57 -12.79
C SER A 174 -6.75 -0.37 -13.67
N PHE A 175 -5.90 -1.16 -13.02
CA PHE A 175 -5.01 -2.09 -13.70
C PHE A 175 -5.74 -3.43 -13.82
N GLY A 176 -6.20 -3.76 -15.02
CA GLY A 176 -6.67 -5.10 -15.35
C GLY A 176 -5.51 -5.89 -15.92
N LEU A 177 -5.16 -7.00 -15.30
CA LEU A 177 -4.15 -7.91 -15.83
C LEU A 177 -4.86 -9.20 -16.28
N GLY A 178 -4.55 -9.62 -17.52
CA GLY A 178 -5.12 -10.83 -18.15
C GLY A 178 -4.50 -12.13 -17.66
#